data_AF-A0A2A4G6T3-F1
#
_entry.id   AF-A0A2A4G6T3-F1
#
_cell.length_a   1.000
_cell.length_b   1.000
_cell.length_c   1.000
_cell.angle_alpha   90.00
_cell.angle_beta   90.00
_cell.angle_gamma   90.00
#
_symmetry.space_group_name_H-M   'P 1'
#
loop_
_entity.id
_entity.type
_entity.pdbx_description
1 polymer ?
#
loop_
_entity_poly.entity_id
_entity_poly.type
_entity_poly.pdbx_seq_one_letter_code
_entity_poly.pdbx_strand_id
1 'polypeptide(L)'
;MKDKRKQRNINLDTDKYELETLELIYSEANERLSQTFISFRANRNTSFIAIGIYFSILSFSANELVDMEYAKSDILYLLLALSMIISFAVLYKNILPAGMTVPGCEPKKLIHRHYEQFSEKNQLKQYYKIRLIDLNEGILKNTNEVHKGSKRLRLSISLAVVLVTLALFIYLLLFI
;
A
#
# COMPACT_ATOMS: atom_id res chain seq x y z
N MET A 1 -26.83 22.49 -0.49
CA MET A 1 -25.65 21.71 -0.05
C MET A 1 -24.40 22.34 -0.64
N LYS A 2 -23.57 22.98 0.19
CA LYS A 2 -22.28 23.53 -0.24
C LYS A 2 -21.30 22.37 -0.34
N ASP A 3 -20.98 21.96 -1.57
CA ASP A 3 -19.98 20.93 -1.84
C ASP A 3 -18.59 21.52 -1.51
N LYS A 4 -18.24 21.50 -0.22
CA LYS A 4 -16.92 21.91 0.29
C LYS A 4 -15.89 20.83 -0.06
N ARG A 5 -15.66 20.57 -1.34
CA ARG A 5 -14.35 20.11 -1.76
C ARG A 5 -13.46 21.33 -1.65
N LYS A 6 -12.71 21.41 -0.54
CA LYS A 6 -11.44 22.15 -0.52
C LYS A 6 -10.69 21.66 -1.77
N GLN A 7 -10.75 22.41 -2.86
CA GLN A 7 -9.77 22.35 -3.93
C GLN A 7 -8.44 22.60 -3.24
N ARG A 8 -7.75 21.51 -2.87
CA ARG A 8 -6.36 21.63 -2.47
C ARG A 8 -5.68 22.03 -3.77
N ASN A 9 -5.16 23.25 -3.80
CA ASN A 9 -4.47 23.85 -4.95
C ASN A 9 -3.34 22.94 -5.42
N ILE A 10 -3.67 21.99 -6.27
CA ILE A 10 -2.75 21.45 -7.24
C ILE A 10 -2.88 22.41 -8.41
N ASN A 11 -1.94 23.35 -8.49
CA ASN A 11 -1.91 24.37 -9.54
C ASN A 11 -1.44 23.74 -10.84
N LEU A 12 -2.28 22.89 -11.44
CA LEU A 12 -2.10 22.36 -12.78
C LEU A 12 -2.64 23.41 -13.74
N ASP A 13 -1.75 24.26 -14.26
CA ASP A 13 -2.07 25.18 -15.34
C ASP A 13 -2.35 24.38 -16.63
N THR A 14 -3.61 23.97 -16.75
CA THR A 14 -4.14 23.20 -17.88
C THR A 14 -4.79 24.09 -18.93
N ASP A 15 -4.89 25.40 -18.66
CA ASP A 15 -5.54 26.37 -19.55
C ASP A 15 -4.74 26.64 -20.81
N LYS A 16 -3.41 26.57 -20.70
CA LYS A 16 -2.45 26.75 -21.80
C LYS A 16 -2.41 25.62 -22.84
N TYR A 17 -3.00 24.46 -22.55
CA TYR A 17 -2.91 23.30 -23.45
C TYR A 17 -4.10 23.22 -24.39
N GLU A 18 -3.85 22.75 -25.61
CA GLU A 18 -4.90 22.41 -26.57
C GLU A 18 -5.57 21.08 -26.22
N LEU A 19 -6.71 20.80 -26.86
CA LEU A 19 -7.49 19.60 -26.58
C LEU A 19 -6.65 18.34 -26.78
N GLU A 20 -6.00 18.18 -27.94
CA GLU A 20 -5.18 17.02 -28.28
C GLU A 20 -4.05 16.78 -27.27
N THR A 21 -3.42 17.85 -26.79
CA THR A 21 -2.41 17.77 -25.73
C THR A 21 -3.01 17.30 -24.41
N LEU A 22 -4.21 17.77 -24.05
CA LEU A 22 -4.91 17.31 -22.85
C LEU A 22 -5.31 15.83 -22.95
N GLU A 23 -5.67 15.34 -24.14
CA GLU A 23 -5.96 13.92 -24.37
C GLU A 23 -4.71 13.06 -24.18
N LEU A 24 -3.58 13.50 -24.73
CA LEU A 24 -2.30 12.83 -24.56
C LEU A 24 -1.91 12.76 -23.07
N ILE A 25 -1.93 13.90 -22.37
CA ILE A 25 -1.60 13.95 -20.93
C ILE A 25 -2.56 13.06 -20.14
N TYR A 26 -3.84 13.05 -20.49
CA TYR A 26 -4.82 12.20 -19.84
C TYR A 26 -4.49 10.72 -20.03
N SER A 27 -4.12 10.30 -21.24
CA SER A 27 -3.74 8.92 -21.53
C SER A 27 -2.51 8.47 -20.71
N GLU A 28 -1.46 9.29 -20.66
CA GLU A 28 -0.25 9.01 -19.88
C GLU A 28 -0.54 8.99 -18.36
N ALA A 29 -1.35 9.92 -17.88
CA ALA A 29 -1.74 9.98 -16.47
C ALA A 29 -2.52 8.71 -16.06
N ASN A 30 -3.38 8.21 -16.96
CA ASN A 30 -4.15 7.00 -16.71
C ASN A 30 -3.26 5.74 -16.72
N GLU A 31 -2.26 5.69 -17.59
CA GLU A 31 -1.23 4.65 -17.58
C GLU A 31 -0.42 4.68 -16.27
N ARG A 32 0.04 5.86 -15.86
CA ARG A 32 0.78 6.04 -14.60
C ARG A 32 -0.05 5.64 -13.40
N LEU A 33 -1.34 5.96 -13.39
CA LEU A 33 -2.25 5.53 -12.33
C LEU A 33 -2.40 4.01 -12.32
N SER A 34 -2.48 3.37 -13.50
CA SER A 34 -2.46 1.90 -13.65
C SER A 34 -1.20 1.28 -13.05
N GLN A 35 -0.03 1.89 -13.27
CA GLN A 35 1.24 1.43 -12.66
C GLN A 35 1.23 1.52 -11.12
N THR A 36 0.51 2.48 -10.52
CA THR A 36 0.36 2.52 -9.05
C THR A 36 -0.36 1.28 -8.50
N PHE A 37 -1.34 0.73 -9.24
CA PHE A 37 -2.02 -0.51 -8.85
C PHE A 37 -1.11 -1.73 -8.94
N ILE A 38 -0.25 -1.78 -9.95
CA ILE A 38 0.77 -2.85 -10.08
C ILE A 38 1.69 -2.82 -8.87
N SER A 39 2.21 -1.64 -8.52
CA SER A 39 3.10 -1.46 -7.36
C SER A 39 2.41 -1.82 -6.04
N PHE A 40 1.14 -1.47 -5.90
CA PHE A 40 0.35 -1.86 -4.75
C PHE A 40 0.14 -3.37 -4.64
N ARG A 41 -0.17 -4.03 -5.76
CA ARG A 41 -0.31 -5.49 -5.82
C ARG A 41 1.01 -6.18 -5.48
N ALA A 42 2.13 -5.66 -5.99
CA ALA A 42 3.45 -6.17 -5.64
C ALA A 42 3.71 -6.08 -4.12
N ASN A 43 3.46 -4.91 -3.50
CA ASN A 43 3.57 -4.76 -2.05
C ASN A 43 2.67 -5.74 -1.29
N ARG A 44 1.42 -5.91 -1.71
CA ARG A 44 0.48 -6.86 -1.10
C ARG A 44 0.95 -8.31 -1.23
N ASN A 45 1.50 -8.70 -2.38
CA ASN A 45 2.02 -10.04 -2.59
C ASN A 45 3.24 -10.30 -1.70
N THR A 46 4.20 -9.37 -1.66
CA THR A 46 5.37 -9.48 -0.77
C THR A 46 4.96 -9.54 0.70
N SER A 47 3.95 -8.75 1.08
CA SER A 47 3.30 -8.80 2.39
C SER A 47 2.78 -10.21 2.74
N PHE A 48 2.07 -10.88 1.82
CA PHE A 48 1.59 -12.25 2.04
C PHE A 48 2.72 -13.29 2.08
N ILE A 49 3.73 -13.15 1.23
CA ILE A 49 4.92 -14.03 1.24
C ILE A 49 5.61 -13.92 2.60
N ALA A 50 5.82 -12.71 3.10
CA ALA A 50 6.38 -12.48 4.42
C ALA A 50 5.55 -13.21 5.48
N ILE A 51 4.23 -12.98 5.54
CA ILE A 51 3.33 -13.67 6.48
C ILE A 51 3.49 -15.20 6.39
N GLY A 52 3.57 -15.76 5.18
CA GLY A 52 3.78 -17.20 4.97
C GLY A 52 5.06 -17.71 5.65
N ILE A 53 6.19 -17.02 5.43
CA ILE A 53 7.47 -17.35 6.08
C ILE A 53 7.34 -17.28 7.61
N TYR A 54 6.64 -16.27 8.15
CA TYR A 54 6.40 -16.16 9.60
C TYR A 54 5.65 -17.37 10.15
N PHE A 55 4.56 -17.75 9.50
CA PHE A 55 3.78 -18.91 9.93
C PHE A 55 4.55 -20.21 9.80
N SER A 56 5.42 -20.38 8.79
CA SER A 56 6.26 -21.57 8.67
C SER A 56 7.22 -21.72 9.86
N ILE A 57 7.92 -20.64 10.26
CA ILE A 57 8.85 -20.68 11.40
C ILE A 57 8.09 -20.91 12.72
N LEU A 58 6.93 -20.25 12.89
CA LEU A 58 6.10 -20.43 14.07
C LEU A 58 5.55 -21.86 14.16
N SER A 59 5.10 -22.43 13.03
CA SER A 59 4.63 -23.82 12.97
C SER A 59 5.74 -24.81 13.27
N PHE A 60 6.95 -24.60 12.74
CA PHE A 60 8.11 -25.43 13.07
C PHE A 60 8.41 -25.39 14.57
N SER A 61 8.51 -24.19 15.13
CA SER A 61 8.78 -24.02 16.57
C SER A 61 7.71 -24.66 17.45
N ALA A 62 6.44 -24.56 17.05
CA ALA A 62 5.33 -25.15 17.79
C ALA A 62 5.36 -26.68 17.75
N ASN A 63 5.71 -27.29 16.61
CA ASN A 63 5.82 -28.74 16.51
C ASN A 63 6.93 -29.29 17.42
N GLU A 64 8.12 -28.68 17.40
CA GLU A 64 9.24 -29.08 18.26
C GLU A 64 8.93 -28.94 19.76
N LEU A 65 8.11 -27.95 20.15
CA LEU A 65 7.68 -27.78 21.53
C LEU A 65 6.66 -28.82 22.01
N VAL A 66 5.91 -29.43 21.08
CA VAL A 66 4.89 -30.45 21.40
C VAL A 66 5.51 -31.84 21.45
N ASP A 67 6.62 -32.06 20.76
CA ASP A 67 7.28 -33.37 20.72
C ASP A 67 8.02 -33.67 22.04
N MET A 68 7.63 -34.77 22.70
CA MET A 68 8.04 -35.06 24.08
C MET A 68 9.52 -35.43 24.24
N GLU A 69 10.24 -35.73 23.16
CA GLU A 69 11.70 -35.97 23.19
C GLU A 69 12.51 -34.69 23.45
N TYR A 70 12.01 -33.51 23.05
CA TYR A 70 12.71 -32.21 23.18
C TYR A 70 12.23 -31.37 24.38
N ALA A 71 11.17 -31.82 25.07
CA ALA A 71 10.46 -31.08 26.11
C ALA A 71 11.31 -30.76 27.37
N LYS A 72 12.52 -31.30 27.52
CA LYS A 72 13.36 -31.10 28.72
C LYS A 72 14.47 -30.06 28.59
N SER A 73 14.76 -29.49 27.42
CA SER A 73 15.91 -28.57 27.27
C SER A 73 15.71 -27.32 26.40
N ASP A 74 14.63 -27.19 25.63
CA ASP A 74 14.71 -26.25 24.51
C ASP A 74 14.01 -24.91 24.76
N ILE A 75 14.57 -24.18 25.74
CA ILE A 75 14.37 -22.73 25.92
C ILE A 75 14.55 -21.98 24.59
N LEU A 76 15.37 -22.50 23.67
CA LEU A 76 15.53 -21.99 22.31
C LEU A 76 14.21 -21.92 21.54
N TYR A 77 13.47 -23.03 21.42
CA TYR A 77 12.23 -23.06 20.63
C TYR A 77 11.11 -22.25 21.28
N LEU A 78 11.10 -22.17 22.63
CA LEU A 78 10.18 -21.30 23.36
C LEU A 78 10.48 -19.82 23.10
N LEU A 79 11.76 -19.41 23.16
CA LEU A 79 12.21 -18.06 22.82
C LEU A 79 11.91 -17.73 21.36
N LEU A 80 12.13 -18.68 20.44
CA LEU A 80 11.82 -18.53 19.03
C LEU A 80 10.32 -18.31 18.83
N ALA A 81 9.47 -19.18 19.39
CA ALA A 81 8.02 -19.05 19.30
C ALA A 81 7.51 -17.71 19.85
N LEU A 82 8.00 -17.27 21.02
CA LEU A 82 7.65 -15.97 21.60
C LEU A 82 8.09 -14.80 20.72
N SER A 83 9.31 -14.83 20.20
CA SER A 83 9.83 -13.79 19.30
C SER A 83 8.99 -13.69 18.01
N MET A 84 8.50 -14.82 17.51
CA MET A 84 7.67 -14.91 16.31
C MET A 84 6.24 -14.40 16.57
N ILE A 85 5.65 -14.69 17.73
CA ILE A 85 4.33 -14.16 18.12
C ILE A 85 4.38 -12.64 18.25
N ILE A 86 5.40 -12.10 18.91
CA ILE A 86 5.59 -10.64 19.06
C ILE A 86 5.78 -9.99 17.69
N SER A 87 6.64 -10.58 16.85
CA SER A 87 6.87 -10.12 15.48
C SER A 87 5.58 -10.12 14.65
N PHE A 88 4.79 -11.19 14.75
CA PHE A 88 3.53 -11.32 14.03
C PHE A 88 2.51 -10.25 14.43
N ALA A 89 2.37 -9.94 15.72
CA ALA A 89 1.48 -8.88 16.19
C ALA A 89 1.83 -7.51 15.58
N VAL A 90 3.12 -7.22 15.43
CA VAL A 90 3.59 -5.99 14.78
C VAL A 90 3.36 -6.03 13.27
N LEU A 91 3.61 -7.17 12.63
CA LEU A 91 3.43 -7.37 11.19
C LEU A 91 1.96 -7.22 10.79
N TYR A 92 1.03 -7.89 11.48
CA TYR A 92 -0.40 -7.86 11.15
C TYR A 92 -0.96 -6.43 11.10
N LYS A 93 -0.52 -5.57 12.03
CA LYS A 93 -0.93 -4.16 12.08
C LYS A 93 -0.37 -3.31 10.94
N ASN A 94 0.77 -3.70 10.35
CA ASN A 94 1.57 -2.84 9.48
C ASN A 94 1.70 -3.32 8.03
N ILE A 95 1.41 -4.59 7.75
CA ILE A 95 1.66 -5.25 6.46
C ILE A 95 0.50 -5.12 5.46
N LEU A 96 -0.74 -4.96 5.95
CA LEU A 96 -1.89 -4.84 5.06
C LEU A 96 -1.98 -3.41 4.51
N PRO A 97 -1.92 -3.24 3.18
CA PRO A 97 -1.94 -1.91 2.60
C PRO A 97 -3.34 -1.29 2.70
N ALA A 98 -3.41 0.02 2.96
CA ALA A 98 -4.66 0.77 3.02
C ALA A 98 -5.32 0.89 1.62
N GLY A 99 -6.62 1.17 1.57
CA GLY A 99 -7.35 1.24 0.30
C GLY A 99 -6.75 2.22 -0.71
N MET A 100 -6.80 1.87 -2.00
CA MET A 100 -6.38 2.73 -3.10
C MET A 100 -7.54 3.59 -3.62
N THR A 101 -7.20 4.67 -4.30
CA THR A 101 -8.15 5.53 -5.00
C THR A 101 -8.19 5.10 -6.47
N VAL A 102 -9.36 4.70 -6.95
CA VAL A 102 -9.56 4.29 -8.35
C VAL A 102 -10.12 5.48 -9.14
N PRO A 103 -9.58 5.76 -10.34
CA PRO A 103 -10.17 6.75 -11.20
C PRO A 103 -11.53 6.23 -11.67
N GLY A 104 -12.58 6.94 -11.30
CA GLY A 104 -13.94 6.55 -11.62
C GLY A 104 -14.83 7.78 -11.49
N CYS A 105 -15.73 7.95 -12.44
CA CYS A 105 -16.80 8.92 -12.32
C CYS A 105 -18.09 8.16 -12.46
N GLU A 106 -18.99 8.33 -11.49
CA GLU A 106 -20.36 7.90 -11.67
C GLU A 106 -20.91 8.57 -12.93
N PRO A 107 -21.59 7.86 -13.84
CA PRO A 107 -22.11 8.44 -15.08
C PRO A 107 -22.91 9.74 -14.87
N LYS A 108 -23.61 9.86 -13.73
CA LYS A 108 -24.36 11.06 -13.32
C LYS A 108 -23.49 12.32 -13.16
N LYS A 109 -22.19 12.17 -12.87
CA LYS A 109 -21.23 13.27 -12.76
C LYS A 109 -20.59 13.61 -14.12
N LEU A 110 -20.72 12.73 -15.12
CA LEU A 110 -20.35 13.00 -16.52
C LEU A 110 -21.43 13.80 -17.24
N ILE A 111 -22.69 13.43 -17.00
CA ILE A 111 -23.88 14.11 -17.54
C ILE A 111 -24.33 15.14 -16.50
N HIS A 112 -23.54 16.20 -16.34
CA HIS A 112 -23.77 17.23 -15.34
C HIS A 112 -24.01 18.59 -16.01
N ARG A 113 -25.01 19.35 -15.51
CA ARG A 113 -25.36 20.69 -16.02
C ARG A 113 -24.19 21.67 -16.10
N HIS A 114 -23.15 21.44 -15.30
CA HIS A 114 -21.89 22.20 -15.37
C HIS A 114 -21.22 22.14 -16.74
N TYR A 115 -21.40 21.07 -17.51
CA TYR A 115 -20.79 20.92 -18.84
C TYR A 115 -21.68 21.49 -19.95
N GLU A 116 -23.00 21.56 -19.73
CA GLU A 116 -23.99 22.06 -20.70
C GLU A 116 -23.85 23.58 -20.99
N GLN A 117 -23.16 24.32 -20.14
CA GLN A 117 -22.90 25.76 -20.32
C GLN A 117 -21.77 26.07 -21.32
N PHE A 118 -21.03 25.06 -21.78
CA PHE A 118 -19.91 25.24 -22.71
C PHE A 118 -20.29 24.77 -24.12
N SER A 119 -19.69 25.37 -25.15
CA SER A 119 -19.80 24.84 -26.52
C SER A 119 -19.20 23.44 -26.60
N GLU A 120 -19.70 22.59 -27.50
CA GLU A 120 -19.31 21.18 -27.62
C GLU A 120 -17.78 20.96 -27.61
N LYS A 121 -17.02 21.75 -28.38
CA LYS A 121 -15.54 21.70 -28.42
C LYS A 121 -14.89 22.08 -27.08
N ASN A 122 -15.46 23.05 -26.36
CA ASN A 122 -14.97 23.48 -25.05
C ASN A 122 -15.45 22.57 -23.91
N GLN A 123 -16.58 21.89 -24.08
CA GLN A 123 -17.14 20.96 -23.12
C GLN A 123 -16.19 19.78 -22.90
N LEU A 124 -15.68 19.20 -23.99
CA LEU A 124 -14.69 18.12 -23.93
C LEU A 124 -13.36 18.60 -23.34
N LYS A 125 -12.92 19.82 -23.68
CA LYS A 125 -11.71 20.43 -23.08
C LYS A 125 -11.86 20.58 -21.56
N GLN A 126 -12.98 21.08 -21.08
CA GLN A 126 -13.25 21.21 -19.64
C GLN A 126 -13.35 19.86 -18.93
N TYR A 127 -13.91 18.86 -19.61
CA TYR A 127 -13.96 17.50 -19.10
C TYR A 127 -12.56 16.94 -18.83
N TYR A 128 -11.65 17.03 -19.80
CA TYR A 128 -10.27 16.55 -19.61
C TYR A 128 -9.55 17.30 -18.48
N LYS A 129 -9.74 18.61 -18.34
CA LYS A 129 -9.13 19.39 -17.25
C LYS A 129 -9.54 18.87 -15.88
N ILE A 130 -10.85 18.71 -15.65
CA ILE A 130 -11.37 18.21 -14.37
C ILE A 130 -10.85 16.79 -14.11
N ARG A 131 -10.84 15.94 -15.15
CA ARG A 131 -10.33 14.57 -15.04
C ARG A 131 -8.84 14.50 -14.74
N LEU A 132 -8.03 15.40 -15.30
CA LEU A 132 -6.60 15.48 -15.01
C LEU A 132 -6.33 15.86 -13.57
N ILE A 133 -7.13 16.76 -13.00
CA ILE A 133 -7.06 17.11 -11.57
C ILE A 133 -7.37 15.88 -10.71
N ASP A 134 -8.49 15.21 -10.98
CA ASP A 134 -8.90 14.00 -10.25
C ASP A 134 -7.84 12.87 -10.37
N LEU A 135 -7.29 12.66 -11.57
CA LEU A 135 -6.23 11.69 -11.82
C LEU A 135 -4.98 12.03 -11.03
N ASN A 136 -4.53 13.28 -11.06
CA ASN A 136 -3.32 13.68 -10.35
C ASN A 136 -3.46 13.54 -8.83
N GLU A 137 -4.63 13.91 -8.27
CA GLU A 137 -4.93 13.65 -6.85
C GLU A 137 -4.89 12.15 -6.53
N GLY A 138 -5.50 11.33 -7.40
CA GLY A 138 -5.50 9.88 -7.29
C GLY A 138 -4.09 9.28 -7.32
N ILE A 139 -3.27 9.70 -8.28
CA ILE A 139 -1.87 9.29 -8.43
C ILE A 139 -1.08 9.67 -7.17
N LEU A 140 -1.14 10.93 -6.73
CA LEU A 140 -0.40 11.39 -5.55
C LEU A 140 -0.79 10.60 -4.30
N LYS A 141 -2.09 10.41 -4.07
CA LYS A 141 -2.57 9.63 -2.93
C LYS A 141 -2.11 8.18 -3.01
N ASN A 142 -2.27 7.52 -4.16
CA ASN A 142 -1.88 6.13 -4.35
C ASN A 142 -0.37 5.93 -4.20
N THR A 143 0.43 6.82 -4.78
CA THR A 143 1.90 6.77 -4.69
C THR A 143 2.35 6.93 -3.24
N ASN A 144 1.72 7.83 -2.48
CA ASN A 144 1.99 7.99 -1.05
C ASN A 144 1.62 6.75 -0.25
N GLU A 145 0.48 6.12 -0.52
CA GLU A 145 0.08 4.88 0.17
C GLU A 145 0.99 3.70 -0.18
N VAL A 146 1.40 3.57 -1.44
CA VAL A 146 2.41 2.57 -1.88
C VAL A 146 3.74 2.79 -1.15
N HIS A 147 4.21 4.04 -1.07
CA HIS A 147 5.46 4.36 -0.39
C HIS A 147 5.39 4.08 1.11
N LYS A 148 4.32 4.52 1.79
CA LYS A 148 4.08 4.23 3.21
C LYS A 148 4.01 2.72 3.46
N GLY A 149 3.27 1.99 2.63
CA GLY A 149 3.14 0.53 2.71
C GLY A 149 4.50 -0.17 2.59
N SER A 150 5.29 0.20 1.57
CA SER A 150 6.65 -0.33 1.39
C SER A 150 7.58 -0.03 2.58
N LYS A 151 7.50 1.19 3.15
CA LYS A 151 8.30 1.56 4.32
C LYS A 151 7.88 0.77 5.57
N ARG A 152 6.58 0.61 5.81
CA ARG A 152 6.05 -0.19 6.93
C ARG A 152 6.42 -1.66 6.81
N LEU A 153 6.33 -2.23 5.62
CA LEU A 153 6.74 -3.61 5.34
C LEU A 153 8.22 -3.81 5.67
N ARG A 154 9.11 -2.94 5.16
CA ARG A 154 10.54 -2.99 5.46
C ARG A 154 10.83 -2.91 6.96
N LEU A 155 10.23 -1.94 7.65
CA LEU A 155 10.40 -1.78 9.10
C LEU A 155 9.93 -3.01 9.88
N SER A 156 8.81 -3.61 9.48
CA SER A 156 8.27 -4.77 10.17
C SER A 156 9.14 -6.01 9.97
N ILE A 157 9.65 -6.23 8.76
CA ILE A 157 10.62 -7.30 8.48
C ILE A 157 11.91 -7.07 9.28
N SER A 158 12.47 -5.86 9.27
CA SER A 158 13.69 -5.53 10.00
C SER A 158 13.54 -5.75 11.51
N LEU A 159 12.43 -5.30 12.09
CA LEU A 159 12.17 -5.49 13.52
C LEU A 159 12.17 -6.97 13.89
N ALA A 160 11.52 -7.79 13.08
CA ALA A 160 11.36 -9.18 13.38
C ALA A 160 12.66 -9.98 13.16
N VAL A 161 13.50 -9.60 12.18
CA VAL A 161 14.89 -10.10 12.10
C VAL A 161 15.66 -9.77 13.37
N VAL A 162 15.57 -8.51 13.85
CA VAL A 162 16.23 -8.10 15.09
C VAL A 162 15.76 -8.93 16.29
N LEU A 163 14.45 -9.16 16.43
CA LEU A 163 13.88 -9.96 17.51
C LEU A 163 14.38 -11.41 17.49
N VAL A 164 14.43 -12.04 16.31
CA VAL A 164 14.95 -13.41 16.16
C VAL A 164 16.45 -13.45 16.49
N THR A 165 17.25 -12.52 15.97
CA THR A 165 18.69 -12.47 16.29
C THR A 165 18.97 -12.22 17.77
N LEU A 166 18.15 -11.39 18.42
CA LEU A 166 18.25 -11.14 19.86
C LEU A 166 17.92 -12.40 20.66
N ALA A 167 16.88 -13.15 20.27
CA ALA A 167 16.53 -14.41 20.90
C ALA A 167 17.66 -15.45 20.80
N LEU A 168 18.29 -15.57 19.62
CA LEU A 168 19.46 -16.44 19.41
C LEU A 168 20.66 -16.00 20.24
N PHE A 169 20.92 -14.70 20.33
CA PHE A 169 22.02 -14.16 21.14
C PHE A 169 21.84 -14.43 22.64
N ILE A 170 20.62 -14.24 23.16
CA ILE A 170 20.29 -14.58 24.55
C ILE A 170 20.51 -16.07 24.81
N TYR A 171 20.08 -16.93 23.89
CA TYR A 171 20.31 -18.37 24.01
C TYR A 171 21.80 -18.71 24.05
N LEU A 172 22.61 -18.13 23.15
CA LEU A 172 24.07 -18.32 23.15
C LEU A 172 24.70 -17.91 24.48
N LEU A 173 24.31 -16.77 25.07
CA LEU A 173 24.87 -16.31 26.36
C LEU A 173 24.47 -17.18 27.56
N LEU A 174 23.32 -17.84 27.50
CA LEU A 174 22.81 -18.66 28.61
C LEU A 174 23.37 -20.09 28.58
N PHE A 175 23.77 -20.59 27.41
CA PHE A 175 24.07 -22.01 27.20
C PHE A 175 25.43 -22.30 26.53
N ILE A 176 26.22 -21.28 26.19
CA ILE A 176 27.66 -21.37 25.87
C ILE A 176 28.44 -20.69 27.00
#